data_AF-A0A562BP61-F1
#
_entry.id   AF-A0A562BP61-F1
#
_cell.length_a   1.000
_cell.length_b   1.000
_cell.length_c   1.000
_cell.angle_alpha   90.00
_cell.angle_beta   90.00
_cell.angle_gamma   90.00
#
_symmetry.space_group_name_H-M   'P 1'
#
loop_
_entity.id
_entity.type
_entity.pdbx_description
1 polymer ?
#
loop_
_entity_poly.entity_id
_entity_poly.type
_entity_poly.pdbx_seq_one_letter_code
_entity_poly.pdbx_strand_id
1 'polypeptide(L)'
;MRIHRFAAALCLALAVSAPVLAQDPAPPAEAGIADQDAIALADKVLERMESGDFEGAGADFNAQMQAALGPDKLADVQRQIEATGAVVERAPPRVVRHDGYTVVVYRIHREQASLDATVAFDGDGRVAGLHFVPASGGPQ
;
A
#
# COMPACT_ATOMS: atom_id res chain seq x y z
N MET A 1 -14.81 -32.57 -72.20
CA MET A 1 -16.21 -33.03 -72.21
C MET A 1 -16.92 -32.40 -71.02
N ARG A 2 -17.87 -31.50 -71.26
CA ARG A 2 -18.68 -30.82 -70.23
C ARG A 2 -19.79 -31.75 -69.76
N ILE A 3 -19.93 -32.00 -68.46
CA ILE A 3 -21.21 -32.48 -67.88
C ILE A 3 -21.39 -31.89 -66.47
N HIS A 4 -22.56 -31.31 -66.28
CA HIS A 4 -23.05 -30.57 -65.11
C HIS A 4 -23.50 -31.50 -63.97
N ARG A 5 -23.65 -30.98 -62.73
CA ARG A 5 -24.74 -31.22 -61.74
C ARG A 5 -24.35 -30.70 -60.35
N PHE A 6 -25.06 -29.72 -59.78
CA PHE A 6 -26.29 -29.81 -58.96
C PHE A 6 -26.15 -30.62 -57.66
N ALA A 7 -26.65 -29.98 -56.58
CA ALA A 7 -27.17 -30.53 -55.32
C ALA A 7 -26.23 -30.55 -54.09
N ALA A 8 -26.53 -29.59 -53.20
CA ALA A 8 -26.99 -29.77 -51.82
C ALA A 8 -26.06 -30.34 -50.74
N ALA A 9 -26.15 -29.63 -49.61
CA ALA A 9 -25.96 -30.04 -48.23
C ALA A 9 -24.53 -30.30 -47.75
N LEU A 10 -24.06 -29.43 -46.86
CA LEU A 10 -23.65 -29.87 -45.52
C LEU A 10 -23.54 -28.67 -44.58
N CYS A 11 -24.39 -28.61 -43.55
CA CYS A 11 -24.15 -27.79 -42.38
C CYS A 11 -22.90 -28.35 -41.69
N LEU A 12 -21.77 -27.65 -41.78
CA LEU A 12 -20.57 -27.99 -41.03
C LEU A 12 -20.35 -26.91 -39.97
N ALA A 13 -20.60 -27.30 -38.72
CA ALA A 13 -20.44 -26.49 -37.53
C ALA A 13 -18.98 -25.99 -37.39
N LEU A 14 -18.80 -24.68 -37.34
CA LEU A 14 -17.57 -24.05 -36.89
C LEU A 14 -17.60 -23.97 -35.35
N ALA A 15 -17.11 -25.01 -34.70
CA ALA A 15 -16.72 -24.93 -33.30
C ALA A 15 -15.44 -24.09 -33.20
N VAL A 16 -15.59 -22.82 -32.81
CA VAL A 16 -14.46 -21.96 -32.41
C VAL A 16 -14.06 -22.36 -31.01
N SER A 17 -13.08 -23.26 -30.90
CA SER A 17 -12.38 -23.52 -29.65
C SER A 17 -11.27 -22.48 -29.50
N ALA A 18 -11.52 -21.43 -28.72
CA ALA A 18 -10.45 -20.56 -28.26
C ALA A 18 -9.61 -21.31 -27.20
N PRO A 19 -8.27 -21.25 -27.24
CA PRO A 19 -7.46 -21.80 -26.18
C PRO A 19 -7.64 -20.89 -24.96
N VAL A 20 -8.24 -21.42 -23.90
CA VAL A 20 -8.18 -20.79 -22.59
C VAL A 20 -6.70 -20.85 -22.18
N LEU A 21 -6.02 -19.71 -22.22
CA LEU A 21 -4.71 -19.59 -21.60
C LEU A 21 -4.93 -19.89 -20.12
N ALA A 22 -4.27 -20.95 -19.67
CA ALA A 22 -4.19 -21.33 -18.27
C ALA A 22 -3.83 -20.10 -17.44
N GLN A 23 -4.82 -19.58 -16.71
CA GLN A 23 -4.57 -18.67 -15.61
C GLN A 23 -4.01 -19.57 -14.51
N ASP A 24 -2.71 -19.47 -14.25
CA ASP A 24 -2.12 -20.01 -13.02
C ASP A 24 -2.99 -19.50 -11.85
N PRO A 25 -3.44 -20.38 -10.94
CA PRO A 25 -4.16 -19.91 -9.76
C PRO A 25 -3.21 -18.97 -9.02
N ALA A 26 -3.63 -17.70 -8.87
CA ALA A 26 -2.94 -16.75 -8.01
C ALA A 26 -2.70 -17.44 -6.66
N PRO A 27 -1.50 -17.29 -6.06
CA PRO A 27 -1.25 -17.85 -4.73
C PRO A 27 -2.34 -17.36 -3.78
N PRO A 28 -2.76 -18.18 -2.80
CA PRO A 28 -3.76 -17.78 -1.83
C PRO A 28 -3.36 -16.43 -1.23
N ALA A 29 -4.30 -15.49 -1.23
CA ALA A 29 -4.10 -14.17 -0.62
C ALA A 29 -3.55 -14.38 0.80
N GLU A 30 -2.30 -13.99 1.01
CA GLU A 30 -1.73 -13.96 2.36
C GLU A 30 -2.63 -13.08 3.21
N ALA A 31 -3.09 -13.57 4.36
CA ALA A 31 -3.97 -12.82 5.24
C ALA A 31 -3.29 -11.50 5.64
N GLY A 32 -3.91 -10.37 5.29
CA GLY A 32 -3.37 -9.03 5.51
C GLY A 32 -3.81 -8.07 4.42
N ILE A 33 -3.52 -6.78 4.62
CA ILE A 33 -3.78 -5.74 3.63
C ILE A 33 -2.81 -5.89 2.43
N ALA A 34 -3.32 -5.70 1.21
CA ALA A 34 -2.51 -5.72 0.01
C ALA A 34 -1.51 -4.55 -0.01
N ASP A 35 -0.32 -4.76 -0.58
CA ASP A 35 0.77 -3.78 -0.48
C ASP A 35 0.42 -2.40 -1.04
N GLN A 36 -0.33 -2.35 -2.14
CA GLN A 36 -0.77 -1.08 -2.74
C GLN A 36 -1.77 -0.34 -1.84
N ASP A 37 -2.67 -1.07 -1.19
CA ASP A 37 -3.65 -0.49 -0.27
C ASP A 37 -2.96 -0.01 1.02
N ALA A 38 -1.96 -0.77 1.50
CA ALA A 38 -1.14 -0.39 2.64
C ALA A 38 -0.34 0.89 2.37
N ILE A 39 0.26 1.01 1.18
CA ILE A 39 0.96 2.22 0.73
C ILE A 39 -0.01 3.41 0.68
N ALA A 40 -1.16 3.26 0.02
CA ALA A 40 -2.14 4.34 -0.11
C ALA A 40 -2.66 4.82 1.26
N LEU A 41 -2.88 3.90 2.19
CA LEU A 41 -3.32 4.23 3.54
C LEU A 41 -2.20 4.88 4.37
N ALA A 42 -0.95 4.42 4.21
CA ALA A 42 0.20 5.04 4.86
C ALA A 42 0.43 6.47 4.35
N ASP A 43 0.37 6.71 3.03
CA ASP A 43 0.46 8.04 2.45
C ASP A 43 -0.61 8.98 3.02
N LYS A 44 -1.86 8.52 3.06
CA LYS A 44 -2.98 9.29 3.64
C LYS A 44 -2.75 9.66 5.10
N VAL A 45 -2.21 8.74 5.92
CA VAL A 45 -1.87 9.05 7.32
C VAL A 45 -0.77 10.11 7.39
N LEU A 46 0.29 9.99 6.59
CA LEU A 46 1.40 10.94 6.58
C LEU A 46 0.98 12.33 6.06
N GLU A 47 0.17 12.40 5.00
CA GLU A 47 -0.38 13.66 4.49
C GLU A 47 -1.26 14.38 5.51
N ARG A 48 -2.02 13.62 6.30
CA ARG A 48 -2.85 14.16 7.39
C ARG A 48 -2.01 14.67 8.55
N MET A 49 -0.94 13.96 8.91
CA MET A 49 0.04 14.47 9.88
C MET A 49 0.66 15.79 9.42
N GLU A 50 1.08 15.88 8.15
CA GLU A 50 1.70 17.08 7.58
C GLU A 50 0.73 18.25 7.41
N SER A 51 -0.55 18.00 7.17
CA SER A 51 -1.60 19.04 7.05
C SER A 51 -2.23 19.44 8.39
N GLY A 52 -1.86 18.78 9.49
CA GLY A 52 -2.42 19.02 10.81
C GLY A 52 -3.81 18.41 11.05
N ASP A 53 -4.28 17.54 10.16
CA ASP A 53 -5.52 16.77 10.31
C ASP A 53 -5.28 15.55 11.23
N PHE A 54 -5.03 15.82 12.51
CA PHE A 54 -4.69 14.78 13.48
C PHE A 54 -5.87 13.86 13.84
N GLU A 55 -7.11 14.37 13.79
CA GLU A 55 -8.30 13.54 13.93
C GLU A 55 -8.43 12.56 12.77
N GLY A 56 -8.25 13.05 11.53
CA GLY A 56 -8.23 12.20 10.35
C GLY A 56 -7.07 11.20 10.39
N ALA A 57 -5.87 11.60 10.84
CA ALA A 57 -4.70 10.72 10.87
C ALA A 57 -4.96 9.46 11.74
N GLY A 58 -5.69 9.63 12.86
CA GLY A 58 -6.06 8.54 13.76
C GLY A 58 -7.31 7.73 13.35
N ALA A 59 -8.01 8.09 12.27
CA ALA A 59 -9.28 7.46 11.90
C ALA A 59 -9.14 5.98 11.52
N ASP A 60 -8.00 5.61 10.96
CA ASP A 60 -7.71 4.26 10.47
C ASP A 60 -6.90 3.42 11.49
N PHE A 61 -6.64 3.98 12.67
CA PHE A 61 -5.96 3.31 13.77
C PHE A 61 -6.83 2.21 14.38
N ASN A 62 -6.19 1.14 14.86
CA ASN A 62 -6.88 0.16 15.68
C ASN A 62 -7.21 0.74 17.08
N ALA A 63 -8.07 0.04 17.83
CA ALA A 63 -8.58 0.53 19.10
C ALA A 63 -7.47 0.85 20.13
N GLN A 64 -6.39 0.06 20.14
CA GLN A 64 -5.24 0.30 21.01
C GLN A 64 -4.53 1.61 20.64
N MET A 65 -4.27 1.82 19.36
CA MET A 65 -3.65 3.05 18.88
C MET A 65 -4.54 4.27 19.10
N GLN A 66 -5.84 4.19 18.86
CA GLN A 66 -6.77 5.31 19.14
C GLN A 66 -6.78 5.70 20.62
N ALA A 67 -6.72 4.72 21.52
CA ALA A 67 -6.62 4.99 22.96
C ALA A 67 -5.26 5.60 23.38
N ALA A 68 -4.18 5.24 22.67
CA ALA A 68 -2.82 5.65 23.01
C ALA A 68 -2.38 6.96 22.33
N LEU A 69 -2.87 7.24 21.12
CA LEU A 69 -2.41 8.29 20.22
C LEU A 69 -3.61 9.13 19.73
N GLY A 70 -4.15 9.92 20.65
CA GLY A 70 -5.13 10.95 20.33
C GLY A 70 -4.52 12.15 19.58
N PRO A 71 -5.37 13.07 19.09
CA PRO A 71 -4.94 14.21 18.26
C PRO A 71 -3.82 15.05 18.87
N ASP A 72 -3.87 15.32 20.17
CA ASP A 72 -2.86 16.13 20.87
C ASP A 72 -1.47 15.49 20.81
N LYS A 73 -1.38 14.16 20.97
CA LYS A 73 -0.09 13.45 20.89
C LYS A 73 0.44 13.41 19.47
N LEU A 74 -0.44 13.29 18.47
CA LEU A 74 -0.03 13.36 17.07
C LEU A 74 0.50 14.75 16.72
N ALA A 75 -0.11 15.81 17.25
CA ALA A 75 0.39 17.17 17.13
C ALA A 75 1.77 17.35 17.78
N ASP A 76 1.99 16.77 18.97
CA ASP A 76 3.30 16.77 19.64
C ASP A 76 4.38 16.07 18.81
N VAL A 77 4.06 14.91 18.23
CA VAL A 77 4.96 14.17 17.34
C VAL A 77 5.26 14.98 16.08
N GLN A 78 4.25 15.59 15.45
CA GLN A 78 4.42 16.41 14.27
C GLN A 78 5.36 17.60 14.53
N ARG A 79 5.22 18.28 15.69
CA ARG A 79 6.14 19.36 16.08
C ARG A 79 7.59 18.90 16.23
N GLN A 80 7.82 17.69 16.72
CA GLN A 80 9.16 17.12 16.80
C GLN A 80 9.74 16.82 15.41
N ILE A 81 8.91 16.35 14.48
CA ILE A 81 9.31 16.11 13.09
C ILE A 81 9.66 17.43 12.41
N GLU A 82 8.83 18.47 12.56
CA GLU A 82 9.05 19.80 11.98
C GLU A 82 10.34 20.45 12.49
N ALA A 83 10.76 20.16 13.72
CA ALA A 83 12.03 20.62 14.26
C ALA A 83 13.25 20.14 13.46
N THR A 84 13.11 19.12 12.60
CA THR A 84 14.18 18.63 11.70
C THR A 84 14.23 19.35 10.34
N GLY A 85 13.49 20.47 10.21
CA GLY A 85 13.45 21.30 9.01
C GLY A 85 12.41 20.84 7.98
N ALA A 86 12.36 21.53 6.85
CA ALA A 86 11.42 21.23 5.78
C ALA A 86 11.70 19.87 5.12
N VAL A 87 10.67 19.26 4.52
CA VAL A 87 10.85 18.06 3.69
C VAL A 87 11.58 18.46 2.41
N VAL A 88 12.70 17.79 2.13
CA VAL A 88 13.45 17.93 0.88
C VAL A 88 12.96 16.89 -0.13
N GLU A 89 12.84 15.64 0.31
CA GLU A 89 12.43 14.52 -0.53
C GLU A 89 11.81 13.41 0.32
N ARG A 90 10.86 12.67 -0.26
CA ARG A 90 10.38 11.40 0.27
C ARG A 90 10.73 10.29 -0.72
N ALA A 91 11.59 9.37 -0.32
CA ALA A 91 11.98 8.24 -1.16
C ALA A 91 10.80 7.25 -1.34
N PRO A 92 10.82 6.40 -2.37
CA PRO A 92 9.82 5.36 -2.55
C PRO A 92 9.69 4.46 -1.30
N PRO A 93 8.47 4.03 -0.93
CA PRO A 93 8.27 3.19 0.24
C PRO A 93 8.85 1.80 0.04
N ARG A 94 9.29 1.20 1.15
CA ARG A 94 9.53 -0.24 1.24
C ARG A 94 8.38 -0.88 2.01
N VAL A 95 7.90 -2.02 1.52
CA VAL A 95 6.90 -2.85 2.21
C VAL A 95 7.59 -4.09 2.75
N VAL A 96 7.37 -4.38 4.03
CA VAL A 96 7.94 -5.53 4.74
C VAL A 96 6.80 -6.27 5.45
N ARG A 97 6.71 -7.58 5.27
CA ARG A 97 5.81 -8.42 6.07
C ARG A 97 6.55 -9.00 7.26
N HIS A 98 5.98 -8.87 8.45
CA HIS A 98 6.60 -9.38 9.68
C HIS A 98 5.53 -9.75 10.71
N ASP A 99 5.57 -10.98 11.22
CA ASP A 99 4.68 -11.45 12.30
C ASP A 99 3.19 -11.16 12.11
N GLY A 100 2.70 -11.28 10.87
CA GLY A 100 1.29 -11.01 10.52
C GLY A 100 0.95 -9.52 10.33
N TYR A 101 1.96 -8.65 10.35
CA TYR A 101 1.83 -7.24 10.00
C TYR A 101 2.35 -6.96 8.59
N THR A 102 1.68 -6.04 7.90
CA THR A 102 2.21 -5.37 6.71
C THR A 102 2.80 -4.05 7.16
N VAL A 103 4.09 -3.79 6.90
CA VAL A 103 4.80 -2.60 7.37
C VAL A 103 5.27 -1.79 6.19
N VAL A 104 4.84 -0.53 6.10
CA VAL A 104 5.27 0.42 5.08
C VAL A 104 6.25 1.40 5.71
N VAL A 105 7.41 1.59 5.09
CA VAL A 105 8.42 2.52 5.59
C VAL A 105 8.87 3.49 4.51
N TYR A 106 8.79 4.78 4.82
CA TYR A 106 9.29 5.86 3.98
C TYR A 106 10.56 6.44 4.57
N ARG A 107 11.57 6.62 3.72
CA ARG A 107 12.72 7.47 4.06
C ARG A 107 12.36 8.92 3.67
N ILE A 108 12.29 9.80 4.65
CA ILE A 108 12.00 11.23 4.46
C ILE A 108 13.30 12.00 4.69
N HIS A 109 13.83 12.59 3.63
CA HIS A 109 14.96 13.51 3.70
C HIS A 109 14.44 14.89 4.11
N ARG A 110 14.96 15.42 5.23
CA ARG A 110 14.65 16.77 5.72
C ARG A 110 15.95 17.55 5.85
N GLU A 111 15.84 18.86 5.94
CA GLU A 111 17.01 19.77 5.89
C GLU A 111 18.07 19.46 6.95
N GLN A 112 17.65 19.04 8.15
CA GLN A 112 18.57 18.77 9.26
C GLN A 112 18.88 17.29 9.47
N ALA A 113 17.93 16.40 9.16
CA ALA A 113 18.07 14.97 9.37
C ALA A 113 17.15 14.18 8.43
N SER A 114 17.53 12.94 8.12
CA SER A 114 16.61 12.00 7.49
C SER A 114 15.86 11.18 8.56
N LEU A 115 14.59 10.91 8.31
CA LEU A 115 13.72 10.11 9.17
C LEU A 115 13.25 8.87 8.42
N ASP A 116 13.15 7.73 9.10
CA ASP A 116 12.36 6.59 8.66
C ASP A 116 10.97 6.68 9.32
N ALA A 117 9.94 6.92 8.51
CA ALA A 117 8.54 6.94 8.91
C ALA A 117 7.92 5.56 8.65
N THR A 118 7.52 4.87 9.72
CA THR A 118 7.00 3.50 9.68
C THR A 118 5.52 3.49 10.02
N VAL A 119 4.71 2.88 9.16
CA VAL A 119 3.28 2.61 9.39
C VAL A 119 3.09 1.10 9.32
N ALA A 120 2.65 0.49 10.43
CA ALA A 120 2.40 -0.95 10.51
C ALA A 120 0.90 -1.22 10.53
N PHE A 121 0.46 -2.18 9.72
CA PHE A 121 -0.92 -2.63 9.60
C PHE A 121 -1.06 -4.03 10.20
N ASP A 122 -2.04 -4.23 11.07
CA ASP A 122 -2.39 -5.55 11.60
C ASP A 122 -3.13 -6.41 10.55
N GLY A 123 -3.47 -7.65 10.93
CA GLY A 123 -4.16 -8.61 10.05
C GLY A 123 -5.55 -8.15 9.59
N ASP A 124 -6.16 -7.17 10.27
CA ASP A 124 -7.44 -6.56 9.88
C ASP A 124 -7.23 -5.33 8.96
N GLY A 125 -5.99 -5.01 8.62
CA GLY A 125 -5.62 -3.85 7.82
C GLY A 125 -5.74 -2.52 8.57
N ARG A 126 -5.81 -2.54 9.91
CA ARG A 126 -5.84 -1.32 10.74
C ARG A 126 -4.42 -0.89 11.08
N VAL A 127 -4.21 0.41 11.23
CA VAL A 127 -2.90 0.93 11.67
C VAL A 127 -2.71 0.54 13.13
N ALA A 128 -1.67 -0.25 13.36
CA ALA A 128 -1.29 -0.82 14.65
C ALA A 128 0.07 -0.30 15.16
N GLY A 129 0.83 0.39 14.30
CA GLY A 129 2.03 1.11 14.69
C GLY A 129 2.27 2.34 13.82
N LEU A 130 2.76 3.41 14.45
CA LEU A 130 3.23 4.64 13.79
C LEU A 130 4.50 5.09 14.50
N HIS A 131 5.61 5.17 13.75
CA HIS A 131 6.91 5.56 14.30
C HIS A 131 7.67 6.48 13.37
N PHE A 132 8.36 7.45 13.95
CA PHE A 132 9.33 8.30 13.27
C PHE A 132 10.63 8.20 14.01
N VAL A 133 11.66 7.67 13.36
CA VAL A 133 12.99 7.52 13.95
C VAL A 133 14.04 8.15 13.05
N PRO A 134 15.13 8.69 13.60
CA PRO A 134 16.28 9.05 12.79
C PRO A 134 16.71 7.88 11.92
N ALA A 135 16.88 8.16 10.63
CA ALA A 135 17.35 7.20 9.66
C ALA A 135 18.73 6.66 10.07
N SER A 136 18.82 5.34 10.26
CA SER A 136 20.12 4.67 10.45
C SER A 136 20.76 4.41 9.09
N GLY A 137 21.92 5.02 8.84
CA GLY A 137 22.64 4.94 7.56
C GLY A 137 22.19 5.99 6.53
N GLY A 138 23.17 6.64 5.88
CA GLY A 138 22.95 7.60 4.78
C GLY A 138 22.25 6.96 3.58
N PRO A 139 21.85 7.75 2.55
CA PRO A 139 21.14 7.24 1.38
C PRO A 139 21.90 6.04 0.80
N GLN A 140 21.21 4.91 0.66
CA GLN A 140 21.70 3.71 -0.02
C GLN A 140 21.32 3.81 -1.49
#